data_AF-A0A5A7MGA5-F1
#
_entry.id   AF-A0A5A7MGA5-F1
#
_cell.length_a   1.000
_cell.length_b   1.000
_cell.length_c   1.000
_cell.angle_alpha   90.00
_cell.angle_beta   90.00
_cell.angle_gamma   90.00
#
_symmetry.space_group_name_H-M   'P 1'
#
loop_
_entity.id
_entity.type
_entity.pdbx_description
1 polymer ?
#
loop_
_entity_poly.entity_id
_entity_poly.type
_entity_poly.pdbx_seq_one_letter_code
_entity_poly.pdbx_strand_id
1 'polypeptide(L)'
;MQNMNHNQGSAAAAATANDAMARAQAEAREHAQQRQLWGARALEEEAMRKGYLLMAVQRTRHAPEQGLLYWPGTVQVLEIASGSLLAELPVADLQRLRPDLMELFIAKARDKPILGSAFTSPHGTRLRASLSVQGVVTVYSQVSKQMLAMSEPWQPGVLRSDFQLFRPEDMRPRIQ
;
A
#
# COMPACT_ATOMS: atom_id res chain seq x y z
N MET A 1 31.54 -25.06 -46.14
CA MET A 1 30.61 -23.98 -45.75
C MET A 1 29.41 -24.62 -45.06
N GLN A 2 29.38 -24.70 -43.73
CA GLN A 2 28.20 -25.11 -42.96
C GLN A 2 28.41 -24.66 -41.51
N ASN A 3 27.77 -23.56 -41.13
CA ASN A 3 27.40 -23.20 -39.76
C ASN A 3 26.59 -21.89 -39.80
N MET A 4 25.31 -21.96 -40.19
CA MET A 4 24.38 -20.83 -40.05
C MET A 4 23.02 -21.20 -39.42
N ASN A 5 22.74 -22.48 -39.13
CA ASN A 5 21.40 -22.90 -38.67
C ASN A 5 21.18 -22.99 -37.15
N HIS A 6 22.21 -22.83 -36.31
CA HIS A 6 22.03 -23.00 -34.85
C HIS A 6 21.60 -21.73 -34.10
N ASN A 7 21.61 -20.56 -34.75
CA ASN A 7 21.36 -19.28 -34.05
C ASN A 7 19.91 -18.76 -34.19
N GLN A 8 19.14 -19.26 -35.15
CA GLN A 8 17.75 -18.80 -35.36
C GLN A 8 16.76 -19.48 -34.41
N GLY A 9 17.00 -20.75 -34.03
CA GLY A 9 16.16 -21.48 -33.08
C GLY A 9 16.23 -20.97 -31.64
N SER A 10 17.42 -20.53 -31.19
CA SER A 10 17.57 -20.00 -29.82
C SER A 10 16.99 -18.59 -29.67
N ALA A 11 17.11 -17.75 -30.70
CA ALA A 11 16.56 -16.39 -30.70
C ALA A 11 15.02 -16.38 -30.70
N ALA A 12 14.38 -17.25 -31.48
CA ALA A 12 12.92 -17.38 -31.53
C ALA A 12 12.34 -17.98 -30.22
N ALA A 13 13.03 -18.95 -29.62
CA ALA A 13 12.66 -19.50 -28.31
C ALA A 13 12.86 -18.49 -27.16
N ALA A 14 13.92 -17.68 -27.22
CA ALA A 14 14.16 -16.62 -26.25
C ALA A 14 13.13 -15.47 -26.36
N ALA A 15 12.73 -15.11 -27.58
CA ALA A 15 11.68 -14.10 -27.80
C ALA A 15 10.32 -14.55 -27.25
N THR A 16 9.91 -15.79 -27.53
CA THR A 16 8.63 -16.34 -27.03
C THR A 16 8.61 -16.52 -25.51
N ALA A 17 9.74 -16.87 -24.89
CA ALA A 17 9.88 -16.91 -23.43
C ALA A 17 9.75 -15.51 -22.81
N ASN A 18 10.38 -14.50 -23.39
CA ASN A 18 10.26 -13.12 -22.93
C ASN A 18 8.82 -12.60 -23.02
N ASP A 19 8.10 -12.92 -24.10
CA ASP A 19 6.69 -12.54 -24.27
C ASP A 19 5.75 -13.24 -23.28
N ALA A 20 6.03 -14.49 -22.92
CA ALA A 20 5.29 -15.20 -21.89
C ALA A 20 5.54 -14.60 -20.49
N MET A 21 6.79 -14.26 -20.18
CA MET A 21 7.16 -13.60 -18.92
C MET A 21 6.51 -12.22 -18.79
N ALA A 22 6.51 -11.42 -19.86
CA ALA A 22 5.87 -10.11 -19.88
C ALA A 22 4.36 -10.21 -19.60
N ARG A 23 3.68 -11.19 -20.22
CA ARG A 23 2.25 -11.45 -19.97
C ARG A 23 1.98 -11.89 -18.55
N ALA A 24 2.76 -12.84 -18.01
CA ALA A 24 2.60 -13.29 -16.63
C ALA A 24 2.80 -12.15 -15.61
N GLN A 25 3.75 -11.24 -15.86
CA GLN A 25 3.93 -10.05 -15.02
C GLN A 25 2.75 -9.08 -15.13
N ALA A 26 2.23 -8.85 -16.34
CA ALA A 26 1.07 -7.98 -16.56
C ALA A 26 -0.17 -8.52 -15.83
N GLU A 27 -0.47 -9.81 -15.98
CA GLU A 27 -1.56 -10.49 -15.27
C GLU A 27 -1.38 -10.43 -13.75
N ALA A 28 -0.16 -10.70 -13.26
CA ALA A 28 0.14 -10.60 -11.84
C ALA A 28 -0.09 -9.18 -11.29
N ARG A 29 0.26 -8.17 -12.08
CA ARG A 29 0.05 -6.75 -11.73
C ARG A 29 -1.43 -6.39 -11.72
N GLU A 30 -2.20 -6.85 -12.69
CA GLU A 30 -3.65 -6.64 -12.73
C GLU A 30 -4.33 -7.28 -11.50
N HIS A 31 -3.99 -8.52 -11.19
CA HIS A 31 -4.51 -9.19 -9.99
C HIS A 31 -4.08 -8.50 -8.70
N ALA A 32 -2.85 -7.97 -8.63
CA ALA A 32 -2.40 -7.16 -7.50
C ALA A 32 -3.25 -5.89 -7.36
N GLN A 33 -3.55 -5.21 -8.47
CA GLN A 33 -4.40 -4.00 -8.47
C GLN A 33 -5.83 -4.32 -8.01
N GLN A 34 -6.43 -5.42 -8.48
CA GLN A 34 -7.76 -5.84 -8.01
C GLN A 34 -7.78 -6.13 -6.50
N ARG A 35 -6.78 -6.87 -6.00
CA ARG A 35 -6.64 -7.14 -4.56
C ARG A 35 -6.44 -5.87 -3.76
N GLN A 36 -5.70 -4.91 -4.31
CA GLN A 36 -5.47 -3.60 -3.70
C GLN A 36 -6.80 -2.85 -3.51
N LEU A 37 -7.65 -2.82 -4.54
CA LEU A 37 -8.97 -2.19 -4.48
C LEU A 37 -9.88 -2.85 -3.43
N TRP A 38 -9.93 -4.18 -3.39
CA TRP A 38 -10.70 -4.89 -2.37
C TRP A 38 -10.17 -4.63 -0.96
N GLY A 39 -8.85 -4.60 -0.80
CA GLY A 39 -8.20 -4.29 0.48
C GLY A 39 -8.49 -2.86 0.95
N ALA A 40 -8.44 -1.88 0.04
CA ALA A 40 -8.78 -0.50 0.33
C ALA A 40 -10.23 -0.37 0.81
N ARG A 41 -11.18 -1.03 0.13
CA ARG A 41 -12.59 -1.04 0.54
C ARG A 41 -12.79 -1.67 1.93
N ALA A 42 -12.13 -2.80 2.20
CA ALA A 42 -12.22 -3.45 3.51
C ALA A 42 -11.63 -2.58 4.64
N LEU A 43 -10.63 -1.74 4.34
CA LEU A 43 -10.09 -0.77 5.28
C LEU A 43 -10.99 0.46 5.44
N GLU A 44 -11.63 0.91 4.37
CA GLU A 44 -12.59 2.02 4.41
C GLU A 44 -13.77 1.72 5.34
N GLU A 45 -14.37 0.54 5.21
CA GLU A 45 -15.45 0.08 6.09
C GLU A 45 -15.00 0.06 7.57
N GLU A 46 -13.78 -0.42 7.83
CA GLU A 46 -13.20 -0.44 9.17
C GLU A 46 -12.89 0.97 9.69
N ALA A 47 -12.39 1.86 8.83
CA ALA A 47 -12.09 3.24 9.17
C ALA A 47 -13.36 4.01 9.53
N MET A 48 -14.45 3.86 8.75
CA MET A 48 -15.74 4.47 9.04
C MET A 48 -16.28 4.05 10.41
N ARG A 49 -16.10 2.78 10.80
CA ARG A 49 -16.48 2.28 12.12
C ARG A 49 -15.63 2.89 13.24
N LYS A 50 -14.33 3.09 13.00
CA LYS A 50 -13.39 3.61 13.99
C LYS A 50 -13.46 5.14 14.14
N GLY A 51 -13.86 5.85 13.10
CA GLY A 51 -13.77 7.31 13.01
C GLY A 51 -12.33 7.74 12.69
N TYR A 52 -11.64 8.32 13.67
CA TYR A 52 -10.23 8.68 13.49
C TYR A 52 -9.32 7.45 13.63
N LEU A 53 -8.31 7.35 12.76
CA LEU A 53 -7.36 6.24 12.72
C LEU A 53 -6.32 6.35 13.83
N LEU A 54 -5.82 7.56 14.05
CA LEU A 54 -4.79 7.87 15.02
C LEU A 54 -5.01 9.29 15.56
N MET A 55 -4.68 9.48 16.83
CA MET A 55 -4.75 10.78 17.50
C MET A 55 -3.38 11.09 18.08
N ALA A 56 -2.82 12.27 17.84
CA ALA A 56 -1.61 12.75 18.50
C ALA A 56 -1.93 14.05 19.26
N VAL A 57 -1.23 14.27 20.37
CA VAL A 57 -1.37 15.49 21.16
C VAL A 57 -0.01 16.17 21.20
N GLN A 58 0.00 17.44 20.88
CA GLN A 58 1.19 18.28 20.88
C GLN A 58 0.98 19.43 21.86
N ARG A 59 1.99 19.70 22.68
CA ARG A 59 2.03 20.93 23.47
C ARG A 59 2.74 22.00 22.66
N THR A 60 2.01 23.00 22.22
CA THR A 60 2.60 24.20 21.63
C THR A 60 2.83 25.27 22.70
N ARG A 61 3.51 26.36 22.34
CA ARG A 61 3.74 27.50 23.23
C ARG A 61 2.45 28.23 23.61
N HIS A 62 1.43 28.18 22.75
CA HIS A 62 0.20 28.94 22.91
C HIS A 62 -0.90 28.11 23.56
N ALA A 63 -1.19 26.94 23.00
CA ALA A 63 -2.20 26.02 23.52
C ALA A 63 -1.89 24.56 23.14
N PRO A 64 -2.34 23.57 23.94
CA PRO A 64 -2.28 22.18 23.52
C PRO A 64 -3.15 21.94 22.28
N GLU A 65 -2.55 21.32 21.27
CA GLU A 65 -3.21 20.93 20.03
C GLU A 65 -3.38 19.41 19.96
N GLN A 66 -4.43 18.97 19.28
CA GLN A 66 -4.72 17.58 19.00
C GLN A 66 -4.83 17.37 17.49
N GLY A 67 -3.97 16.52 16.94
CA GLY A 67 -4.06 16.05 15.56
C GLY A 67 -4.85 14.75 15.47
N LEU A 68 -5.83 14.71 14.59
CA LEU A 68 -6.66 13.54 14.28
C LEU A 68 -6.44 13.13 12.84
N LEU A 69 -5.94 11.91 12.63
CA LEU A 69 -5.69 11.33 11.32
C LEU A 69 -6.89 10.50 10.87
N TYR A 70 -7.41 10.77 9.69
CA TYR A 70 -8.57 10.12 9.09
C TYR A 70 -8.21 9.41 7.78
N TRP A 71 -8.98 8.37 7.45
CA TRP A 71 -8.96 7.74 6.15
C TRP A 71 -9.60 8.64 5.08
N PRO A 72 -9.13 8.63 3.81
CA PRO A 72 -7.94 7.97 3.30
C PRO A 72 -6.68 8.85 3.37
N GLY A 73 -6.64 9.87 4.23
CA GLY A 73 -5.46 10.73 4.38
C GLY A 73 -5.77 12.20 4.62
N THR A 74 -6.61 12.49 5.62
CA THR A 74 -6.88 13.87 6.07
C THR A 74 -6.49 14.01 7.53
N VAL A 75 -5.89 15.14 7.90
CA VAL A 75 -5.62 15.48 9.30
C VAL A 75 -6.43 16.69 9.70
N GLN A 76 -7.13 16.57 10.82
CA GLN A 76 -7.74 17.71 11.51
C GLN A 76 -6.88 18.06 12.72
N VAL A 77 -6.62 19.34 12.93
CA VAL A 77 -5.92 19.89 14.08
C VAL A 77 -6.89 20.70 14.89
N LEU A 78 -7.07 20.32 16.15
CA LEU A 78 -7.98 20.95 17.10
C LEU A 78 -7.20 21.61 18.24
N GLU A 79 -7.67 22.77 18.70
CA GLU A 79 -7.25 23.28 20.01
C GLU A 79 -7.99 22.50 21.11
N ILE A 80 -7.26 21.90 22.05
CA ILE A 80 -7.87 20.98 23.03
C ILE A 80 -8.84 21.70 23.99
N ALA A 81 -8.52 22.93 24.40
CA ALA A 81 -9.30 23.63 25.42
C ALA A 81 -10.69 24.04 24.91
N SER A 82 -10.76 24.57 23.69
CA SER A 82 -12.01 25.03 23.09
C SER A 82 -12.68 23.98 22.19
N GLY A 83 -11.94 22.98 21.74
CA GLY A 83 -12.38 22.05 20.69
C GLY A 83 -12.42 22.69 19.29
N SER A 84 -11.91 23.91 19.13
CA SER A 84 -11.95 24.64 17.86
C SER A 84 -11.07 23.97 16.81
N LEU A 85 -11.58 23.86 15.59
CA LEU A 85 -10.79 23.42 14.43
C LEU A 85 -9.81 24.52 14.01
N LEU A 86 -8.52 24.23 14.16
CA LEU A 86 -7.42 25.13 13.77
C LEU A 86 -7.02 24.92 12.31
N ALA A 87 -7.03 23.67 11.85
CA ALA A 87 -6.69 23.33 10.47
C ALA A 87 -7.31 21.99 10.06
N GLU A 88 -7.65 21.89 8.77
CA GLU A 88 -7.90 20.62 8.10
C GLU A 88 -6.98 20.56 6.88
N LEU A 89 -6.18 19.50 6.75
CA LEU A 89 -5.22 19.38 5.67
C LEU A 89 -5.08 17.94 5.15
N PRO A 90 -4.81 17.75 3.85
CA PRO A 90 -4.39 16.46 3.33
C PRO A 90 -3.08 16.00 3.97
N VAL A 91 -2.92 14.69 4.19
CA VAL A 91 -1.67 14.16 4.76
C VAL A 91 -0.47 14.39 3.85
N ALA A 92 -0.68 14.46 2.53
CA ALA A 92 0.38 14.81 1.57
C ALA A 92 1.04 16.17 1.89
N ASP A 93 0.27 17.13 2.43
CA ASP A 93 0.77 18.43 2.85
C ASP A 93 1.30 18.44 4.28
N LEU A 94 0.94 17.45 5.11
CA LEU A 94 1.31 17.38 6.53
C LEU A 94 2.82 17.41 6.72
N GLN A 95 3.58 16.66 5.91
CA GLN A 95 5.04 16.62 6.01
C GLN A 95 5.68 18.00 5.78
N ARG A 96 5.08 18.82 4.91
CA ARG A 96 5.60 20.15 4.55
C ARG A 96 5.14 21.22 5.53
N LEU A 97 3.88 21.17 5.94
CA LEU A 97 3.25 22.22 6.75
C LEU A 97 3.37 22.00 8.26
N ARG A 98 3.35 20.73 8.70
CA ARG A 98 3.37 20.30 10.11
C ARG A 98 4.21 19.02 10.28
N PRO A 99 5.52 19.06 9.97
CA PRO A 99 6.41 17.89 10.11
C PRO A 99 6.46 17.36 11.55
N ASP A 100 6.34 18.27 12.53
CA ASP A 100 6.23 17.99 13.96
C ASP A 100 5.07 17.04 14.28
N LEU A 101 3.89 17.27 13.69
CA LEU A 101 2.72 16.42 13.91
C LEU A 101 2.86 15.06 13.21
N MET A 102 3.50 15.02 12.03
CA MET A 102 3.81 13.77 11.35
C MET A 102 4.75 12.89 12.20
N GLU A 103 5.81 13.46 12.77
CA GLU A 103 6.73 12.74 13.66
C GLU A 103 6.00 12.14 14.87
N LEU A 104 5.05 12.89 15.47
CA LEU A 104 4.23 12.39 16.57
C LEU A 104 3.36 11.22 16.15
N PHE A 105 2.74 11.26 14.97
CA PHE A 105 2.00 10.12 14.44
C PHE A 105 2.89 8.90 14.23
N ILE A 106 4.08 9.08 13.63
CA ILE A 106 5.06 8.00 13.42
C ILE A 106 5.47 7.38 14.75
N ALA A 107 5.88 8.20 15.72
CA ALA A 107 6.27 7.75 17.05
C ALA A 107 5.12 7.00 17.76
N LYS A 108 3.88 7.46 17.59
CA LYS A 108 2.72 6.80 18.19
C LYS A 108 2.37 5.46 17.52
N ALA A 109 2.55 5.36 16.20
CA ALA A 109 2.32 4.12 15.46
C ALA A 109 3.35 3.03 15.82
N ARG A 110 4.57 3.39 16.24
CA ARG A 110 5.64 2.45 16.63
C ARG A 110 5.91 1.39 15.56
N ASP A 111 5.96 1.82 14.30
CA ASP A 111 6.12 0.97 13.11
C ASP A 111 5.04 -0.11 12.92
N LYS A 112 3.91 -0.01 13.64
CA LYS A 112 2.77 -0.91 13.50
C LYS A 112 1.74 -0.31 12.54
N PRO A 113 0.96 -1.16 11.84
CA PRO A 113 -0.20 -0.70 11.11
C PRO A 113 -1.18 0.05 12.02
N ILE A 114 -1.69 1.18 11.55
CA ILE A 114 -2.67 2.01 12.26
C ILE A 114 -4.11 1.53 12.04
N LEU A 115 -4.32 0.71 11.00
CA LEU A 115 -5.56 0.01 10.70
C LEU A 115 -5.24 -1.33 10.04
N GLY A 116 -6.10 -2.32 10.26
CA GLY A 116 -6.02 -3.59 9.56
C GLY A 116 -7.37 -4.28 9.53
N SER A 117 -7.65 -4.96 8.43
CA SER A 117 -8.92 -5.66 8.21
C SER A 117 -8.66 -6.99 7.50
N ALA A 118 -9.31 -8.04 7.99
CA ALA A 118 -9.34 -9.34 7.32
C ALA A 118 -10.54 -9.37 6.37
N PHE A 119 -10.37 -9.90 5.17
CA PHE A 119 -11.44 -9.98 4.19
C PHE A 119 -11.28 -11.21 3.29
N THR A 120 -12.35 -11.59 2.62
CA THR A 120 -12.36 -12.68 1.66
C THR A 120 -12.54 -12.09 0.26
N SER A 121 -11.68 -12.46 -0.69
CA SER A 121 -11.84 -12.05 -2.08
C SER A 121 -13.13 -12.64 -2.68
N PRO A 122 -13.66 -12.09 -3.79
CA PRO A 122 -14.79 -12.70 -4.51
C PRO A 122 -14.56 -14.16 -4.90
N HIS A 123 -13.31 -14.59 -5.03
CA HIS A 123 -12.92 -15.97 -5.34
C HIS A 123 -12.67 -16.85 -4.09
N GLY A 124 -13.09 -16.40 -2.91
CA GLY A 124 -12.98 -17.18 -1.67
C GLY A 124 -11.59 -17.18 -1.01
N THR A 125 -10.64 -16.37 -1.51
CA THR A 125 -9.29 -16.31 -0.93
C THR A 125 -9.28 -15.45 0.33
N ARG A 126 -8.72 -15.97 1.42
CA ARG A 126 -8.58 -15.22 2.68
C ARG A 126 -7.38 -14.27 2.65
N LEU A 127 -7.66 -12.99 2.79
CA LEU A 127 -6.69 -11.90 2.68
C LEU A 127 -6.72 -11.01 3.92
N ARG A 128 -5.66 -10.22 4.11
CA ARG A 128 -5.59 -9.17 5.12
C ARG A 128 -5.05 -7.91 4.50
N ALA A 129 -5.77 -6.80 4.67
CA ALA A 129 -5.28 -5.47 4.35
C ALA A 129 -4.77 -4.80 5.63
N SER A 130 -3.74 -3.98 5.50
CA SER A 130 -3.23 -3.15 6.59
C SER A 130 -2.74 -1.80 6.08
N LEU A 131 -2.95 -0.76 6.87
CA LEU A 131 -2.56 0.62 6.58
C LEU A 131 -1.44 1.05 7.52
N SER A 132 -0.33 1.54 6.97
CA SER A 132 0.73 2.18 7.74
C SER A 132 0.42 3.65 8.04
N VAL A 133 1.15 4.25 8.97
CA VAL A 133 1.04 5.69 9.26
C VAL A 133 1.49 6.58 8.09
N GLN A 134 2.30 6.05 7.18
CA GLN A 134 2.69 6.72 5.94
C GLN A 134 1.63 6.59 4.83
N GLY A 135 0.46 6.00 5.13
CA GLY A 135 -0.62 5.87 4.17
C GLY A 135 -0.46 4.72 3.19
N VAL A 136 0.48 3.79 3.43
CA VAL A 136 0.69 2.65 2.54
C VAL A 136 -0.28 1.54 2.95
N VAL A 137 -1.12 1.13 2.00
CA VAL A 137 -1.94 -0.07 2.15
C VAL A 137 -1.17 -1.26 1.61
N THR A 138 -1.12 -2.33 2.39
CA THR A 138 -0.53 -3.61 2.00
C THR A 138 -1.57 -4.71 2.11
N VAL A 139 -1.60 -5.61 1.14
CA VAL A 139 -2.49 -6.79 1.14
C VAL A 139 -1.65 -8.05 1.21
N TYR A 140 -1.99 -8.93 2.15
CA TYR A 140 -1.30 -10.21 2.35
C TYR A 140 -2.26 -11.39 2.21
N SER A 141 -1.72 -12.50 1.70
CA SER A 141 -2.36 -13.82 1.88
C SER A 141 -2.34 -14.21 3.34
N GLN A 142 -3.50 -14.57 3.91
CA GLN A 142 -3.52 -15.08 5.28
C GLN A 142 -2.92 -16.48 5.40
N VAL A 143 -2.88 -17.24 4.31
CA VAL A 143 -2.36 -18.60 4.26
C VAL A 143 -0.85 -18.59 4.07
N SER A 144 -0.37 -18.05 2.95
CA SER A 144 1.07 -18.06 2.60
C SER A 144 1.86 -16.93 3.25
N LYS A 145 1.20 -15.94 3.88
CA LYS A 145 1.80 -14.71 4.42
C LYS A 145 2.53 -13.84 3.38
N GLN A 146 2.44 -14.19 2.10
CA GLN A 146 3.01 -13.42 1.01
C GLN A 146 2.28 -12.09 0.83
N MET A 147 3.04 -11.03 0.57
CA MET A 147 2.50 -9.73 0.14
C MET A 147 2.05 -9.82 -1.32
N LEU A 148 0.80 -9.44 -1.58
CA LEU A 148 0.15 -9.59 -2.87
C LEU A 148 -0.15 -8.25 -3.56
N ALA A 149 -0.12 -7.15 -2.80
CA ALA A 149 -0.25 -5.79 -3.32
C ALA A 149 0.31 -4.79 -2.30
N MET A 150 0.77 -3.65 -2.81
CA MET A 150 1.22 -2.50 -2.02
C MET A 150 0.83 -1.21 -2.75
N SER A 151 0.20 -0.27 -2.05
CA SER A 151 -0.24 1.00 -2.65
C SER A 151 0.85 2.07 -2.66
N GLU A 152 0.65 3.09 -3.48
CA GLU A 152 1.30 4.38 -3.29
C GLU A 152 0.85 5.02 -1.95
N PRO A 153 1.69 5.82 -1.28
CA PRO A 153 1.35 6.51 -0.04
C PRO A 153 0.09 7.36 -0.19
N TRP A 154 -0.89 7.16 0.70
CA TRP A 154 -2.16 7.88 0.76
C TRP A 154 -3.00 7.84 -0.53
N GLN A 155 -2.70 6.87 -1.40
CA GLN A 155 -3.47 6.57 -2.59
C GLN A 155 -3.87 5.09 -2.53
N PRO A 156 -4.80 4.72 -1.64
CA PRO A 156 -5.06 3.33 -1.29
C PRO A 156 -5.53 2.45 -2.46
N GLY A 157 -6.05 3.05 -3.55
CA GLY A 157 -6.44 2.34 -4.77
C GLY A 157 -5.36 2.25 -5.85
N VAL A 158 -4.21 2.90 -5.68
CA VAL A 158 -3.14 2.98 -6.68
C VAL A 158 -2.04 2.00 -6.29
N LEU A 159 -1.83 0.96 -7.10
CA LEU A 159 -0.73 0.02 -6.91
C LEU A 159 0.61 0.72 -7.17
N ARG A 160 1.59 0.50 -6.29
CA ARG A 160 2.93 1.05 -6.46
C ARG A 160 3.52 0.76 -7.83
N SER A 161 4.12 1.76 -8.44
CA SER A 161 4.74 1.63 -9.78
C SER A 161 5.78 0.49 -9.81
N ASP A 162 6.60 0.40 -8.77
CA ASP A 162 7.67 -0.58 -8.60
C ASP A 162 7.22 -1.92 -7.98
N PHE A 163 5.92 -2.13 -7.74
CA PHE A 163 5.44 -3.40 -7.18
C PHE A 163 5.61 -4.55 -8.18
N GLN A 164 6.32 -5.60 -7.75
CA GLN A 164 6.51 -6.84 -8.49
C GLN A 164 6.17 -8.02 -7.58
N LEU A 165 5.17 -8.82 -7.98
CA LEU A 165 4.77 -10.01 -7.21
C LEU A 165 5.78 -11.14 -7.33
N PHE A 166 6.33 -11.31 -8.52
CA PHE A 166 7.34 -12.31 -8.86
C PHE A 166 8.60 -11.57 -9.24
N ARG A 167 9.74 -11.99 -8.72
CA ARG A 167 11.02 -11.48 -9.20
C ARG A 167 11.36 -12.16 -10.54
N PRO A 168 12.18 -11.52 -11.41
CA PRO A 168 12.62 -12.14 -12.64
C PRO A 168 13.23 -13.54 -12.45
N GLU A 169 13.88 -13.79 -11.31
CA GLU A 169 14.47 -15.08 -10.97
C GLU A 169 13.42 -16.16 -10.71
N ASP A 170 12.26 -15.80 -10.14
CA ASP A 170 11.16 -16.73 -9.85
C ASP A 170 10.48 -17.23 -11.12
N MET A 171 10.59 -16.45 -12.21
CA MET A 171 9.99 -16.73 -13.52
C MET A 171 10.95 -17.42 -14.49
N ARG A 172 12.17 -17.74 -14.08
CA ARG A 172 13.10 -18.49 -14.94
C ARG A 172 12.60 -19.92 -15.12
N PRO A 173 12.56 -20.44 -16.37
CA PRO A 173 12.22 -21.84 -16.60
C PRO A 173 13.22 -22.72 -15.85
N ARG A 174 12.71 -23.57 -14.96
CA ARG A 174 13.55 -24.57 -14.27
C ARG A 174 13.82 -25.68 -15.27
N ILE A 175 15.06 -25.81 -15.69
CA ILE A 175 15.52 -27.01 -16.40
C ILE A 175 15.51 -28.13 -15.36
N GLN A 176 14.57 -29.07 -15.50
CA GLN A 176 14.56 -30.34 -14.78
C GLN A 176 15.39 -31.36 -15.55
#